data_AF-A0A5B7SVP2-F1
#
_entry.id   AF-A0A5B7SVP2-F1
#
_cell.length_a   1.000
_cell.length_b   1.000
_cell.length_c   1.000
_cell.angle_alpha   90.00
_cell.angle_beta   90.00
_cell.angle_gamma   90.00
#
_symmetry.space_group_name_H-M   'P 1'
#
loop_
_entity.id
_entity.type
_entity.pdbx_description
1 polymer ?
#
loop_
_entity_poly.entity_id
_entity_poly.type
_entity_poly.pdbx_seq_one_letter_code
_entity_poly.pdbx_strand_id
1 'polypeptide(L)'
;MYIQFVDNTNSNTQNATFILKRVKDLVNVKRDFHLARLLNIAPTTLSNWKKRNSIDYKLLIEFCVAQGFDLDYVLAGIEKDKVNTQMENLAGYLIDKVRNEFKSDFQEIRTAQKQLVENLDKLKTKEEIALAKQKLSKTIAHNN
;
A
#
# COMPACT_ATOMS: atom_id res chain seq x y z
N MET A 1 5.27 -27.88 23.83
CA MET A 1 4.97 -27.51 22.43
C MET A 1 6.10 -26.61 21.97
N TYR A 2 7.10 -27.19 21.29
CA TYR A 2 8.28 -26.47 20.84
C TYR A 2 7.90 -25.71 19.57
N ILE A 3 7.86 -24.38 19.63
CA ILE A 3 7.75 -23.55 18.44
C ILE A 3 9.09 -23.68 17.74
N GLN A 4 9.11 -24.31 16.57
CA GLN A 4 10.30 -24.31 15.73
C GLN A 4 10.52 -22.87 15.30
N PHE A 5 11.52 -22.22 15.89
CA PHE A 5 12.14 -21.06 15.26
C PHE A 5 12.59 -21.56 13.89
N VAL A 6 12.05 -20.96 12.83
CA VAL A 6 12.54 -21.20 11.49
C VAL A 6 13.99 -20.73 11.51
N ASP A 7 14.92 -21.67 11.47
CA ASP A 7 16.35 -21.42 11.35
C ASP A 7 16.60 -20.61 10.07
N ASN A 8 16.60 -19.28 10.17
CA ASN A 8 17.13 -18.41 9.12
C ASN A 8 18.64 -18.18 9.30
N THR A 9 19.35 -19.23 9.70
CA THR A 9 20.82 -19.29 9.63
C THR A 9 21.19 -20.21 8.49
N ASN A 10 21.05 -19.75 7.24
CA ASN A 10 21.67 -20.44 6.14
C ASN A 10 22.35 -19.48 5.16
N SER A 11 23.66 -19.68 5.04
CA SER A 11 24.61 -19.08 4.11
C SER A 11 25.04 -17.64 4.38
N ASN A 12 26.36 -17.46 4.46
CA ASN A 12 27.07 -16.20 4.64
C ASN A 12 26.40 -15.02 3.90
N THR A 13 25.66 -14.17 4.63
CA THR A 13 24.92 -13.04 4.07
C THR A 13 25.83 -12.03 3.37
N GLN A 14 27.12 -12.04 3.70
CA GLN A 14 28.14 -11.23 3.04
C GLN A 14 28.74 -11.91 1.80
N ASN A 15 28.18 -13.01 1.33
CA ASN A 15 28.59 -13.60 0.05
C ASN A 15 28.28 -12.64 -1.10
N ALA A 16 29.25 -12.51 -2.01
CA ALA A 16 29.17 -11.63 -3.15
C ALA A 16 27.91 -11.87 -4.00
N THR A 17 27.51 -13.13 -4.16
CA THR A 17 26.31 -13.48 -4.93
C THR A 17 25.03 -12.95 -4.26
N PHE A 18 24.92 -13.00 -2.94
CA PHE A 18 23.73 -12.52 -2.22
C PHE A 18 23.68 -11.00 -2.13
N ILE A 19 24.83 -10.35 -1.90
CA ILE A 19 24.93 -8.89 -1.96
C ILE A 19 24.52 -8.39 -3.34
N LEU A 20 25.13 -8.92 -4.41
CA LEU A 20 24.83 -8.50 -5.77
C LEU A 20 23.39 -8.85 -6.19
N LYS A 21 22.81 -9.93 -5.66
CA LYS A 21 21.39 -10.25 -5.86
C LYS A 21 20.48 -9.14 -5.30
N ARG A 22 20.69 -8.73 -4.04
CA ARG A 22 19.90 -7.64 -3.43
C ARG A 22 20.05 -6.33 -4.20
N VAL A 23 21.26 -6.00 -4.63
CA VAL A 23 21.49 -4.80 -5.46
C VAL A 23 20.75 -4.90 -6.79
N LYS A 24 20.75 -6.07 -7.45
CA LYS A 24 19.97 -6.32 -8.67
C LYS A 24 18.48 -6.14 -8.45
N ASP A 25 17.96 -6.62 -7.33
CA ASP A 25 16.54 -6.50 -6.98
C ASP A 25 16.15 -5.03 -6.75
N LEU A 26 16.99 -4.26 -6.05
CA LEU A 26 16.78 -2.82 -5.81
C LEU A 26 16.79 -1.98 -7.09
N VAL A 27 17.66 -2.29 -8.06
CA VAL A 27 17.72 -1.60 -9.36
C VAL A 27 16.81 -2.23 -10.41
N ASN A 28 16.01 -3.24 -10.04
CA ASN A 28 15.08 -3.96 -10.91
C ASN A 28 15.72 -4.54 -12.19
N VAL A 29 16.89 -5.18 -12.08
CA VAL A 29 17.55 -5.86 -13.21
C VAL A 29 17.75 -7.35 -12.95
N LYS A 30 17.38 -8.18 -13.94
CA LYS A 30 17.53 -9.64 -13.81
C LYS A 30 18.92 -10.16 -14.15
N ARG A 31 19.60 -9.48 -15.09
CA ARG A 31 20.85 -9.96 -15.69
C ARG A 31 22.06 -9.23 -15.13
N ASP A 32 23.12 -9.99 -14.86
CA ASP A 32 24.39 -9.47 -14.34
C ASP A 32 25.05 -8.46 -15.28
N PHE A 33 24.92 -8.65 -16.59
CA PHE A 33 25.38 -7.68 -17.59
C PHE A 33 24.79 -6.27 -17.36
N HIS A 34 23.53 -6.19 -16.95
CA HIS A 34 22.88 -4.90 -16.70
C HIS A 34 23.42 -4.24 -15.43
N LEU A 35 23.61 -5.01 -14.35
CA LEU A 35 24.25 -4.50 -13.14
C LEU A 35 25.70 -4.05 -13.38
N ALA A 36 26.47 -4.81 -14.17
CA ALA A 36 27.84 -4.44 -14.52
C ALA A 36 27.89 -3.09 -15.25
N ARG A 37 26.93 -2.83 -16.16
CA ARG A 37 26.80 -1.55 -16.85
C ARG A 37 26.44 -0.40 -15.89
N LEU A 38 25.55 -0.63 -14.93
CA LEU A 38 25.18 0.36 -13.91
C LEU A 38 26.37 0.72 -13.01
N LEU A 39 27.19 -0.26 -12.65
CA LEU A 39 28.42 -0.09 -11.86
C LEU A 39 29.61 0.39 -12.70
N ASN A 40 29.43 0.59 -14.01
CA ASN A 40 30.49 0.97 -14.94
C ASN A 40 31.72 0.02 -14.93
N ILE A 41 31.47 -1.29 -14.86
CA ILE A 41 32.50 -2.34 -14.91
C ILE A 41 32.26 -3.33 -16.05
N ALA A 42 33.30 -4.07 -16.43
CA ALA A 42 33.14 -5.15 -17.39
C ALA A 42 32.27 -6.30 -16.82
N PRO A 43 31.41 -6.96 -17.63
CA PRO A 43 30.62 -8.11 -17.18
C PRO A 43 31.46 -9.28 -16.65
N THR A 44 32.68 -9.42 -17.17
CA THR A 44 33.68 -10.38 -16.71
C THR A 44 34.16 -10.07 -15.29
N THR A 45 34.30 -8.80 -14.92
CA THR A 45 34.64 -8.36 -13.57
C THR A 45 33.58 -8.77 -12.56
N LEU A 46 32.30 -8.45 -12.83
CA LEU A 46 31.18 -8.85 -11.97
C LEU A 46 31.07 -10.38 -11.85
N SER A 47 31.33 -11.11 -12.94
CA SER A 47 31.36 -12.57 -12.94
C SER A 47 32.49 -13.12 -12.05
N ASN A 48 33.67 -12.49 -12.09
CA ASN A 48 34.80 -12.85 -11.24
C ASN A 48 34.54 -12.55 -9.77
N TRP A 49 33.87 -11.43 -9.45
CA TRP A 49 33.49 -11.10 -8.07
C TRP A 49 32.67 -12.21 -7.42
N LYS A 50 31.65 -12.73 -8.13
CA LYS A 50 30.83 -13.85 -7.65
C LYS A 50 31.65 -15.13 -7.48
N LYS A 51 32.43 -15.51 -8.51
CA LYS A 51 33.24 -16.75 -8.50
C LYS A 51 34.26 -16.76 -7.36
N ARG A 52 34.89 -15.61 -7.08
CA ARG A 52 35.94 -15.45 -6.07
C ARG A 52 35.41 -14.97 -4.73
N ASN A 53 34.10 -14.79 -4.59
CA ASN A 53 33.45 -14.21 -3.41
C ASN A 53 34.14 -12.91 -2.91
N SER A 54 34.51 -12.02 -3.83
CA SER A 54 35.23 -10.77 -3.53
C SER A 54 34.61 -9.63 -4.33
N ILE A 55 34.11 -8.62 -3.62
CA ILE A 55 33.51 -7.42 -4.22
C ILE A 55 34.44 -6.24 -3.98
N ASP A 56 34.49 -5.32 -4.93
CA ASP A 56 34.95 -3.96 -4.65
C ASP A 56 33.89 -3.24 -3.80
N TYR A 57 34.00 -3.39 -2.48
CA TYR A 57 33.04 -2.83 -1.53
C TYR A 57 32.96 -1.31 -1.62
N LYS A 58 34.07 -0.63 -1.91
CA LYS A 58 34.08 0.82 -2.06
C LYS A 58 33.18 1.24 -3.21
N LEU A 59 33.40 0.67 -4.40
CA LEU A 59 32.58 0.94 -5.57
C LEU A 59 31.10 0.62 -5.35
N LEU A 60 30.81 -0.54 -4.73
CA LEU A 60 29.43 -0.95 -4.47
C LEU A 60 28.72 -0.01 -3.48
N ILE A 61 29.40 0.37 -2.39
CA ILE A 61 28.84 1.25 -1.36
C ILE A 61 28.62 2.65 -1.93
N GLU A 62 29.57 3.20 -2.69
CA GLU A 62 29.42 4.50 -3.36
C GLU A 62 28.20 4.50 -4.29
N PHE A 63 28.01 3.42 -5.07
CA PHE A 63 26.83 3.23 -5.90
C PHE A 63 25.54 3.19 -5.07
N CYS A 64 25.49 2.36 -4.01
CA CYS A 64 24.31 2.23 -3.16
C CYS A 64 23.94 3.55 -2.47
N VAL A 65 24.92 4.29 -1.95
CA VAL A 65 24.71 5.61 -1.33
C VAL A 65 24.17 6.60 -2.36
N ALA A 66 24.72 6.63 -3.57
CA ALA A 66 24.24 7.51 -4.65
C ALA A 66 22.80 7.21 -5.07
N GLN A 67 22.35 5.95 -4.94
CA GLN A 67 20.97 5.53 -5.23
C GLN A 67 20.03 5.64 -4.01
N GLY A 68 20.54 5.99 -2.82
CA GLY A 68 19.74 6.04 -1.59
C GLY A 68 19.32 4.67 -1.07
N PHE A 69 20.09 3.61 -1.36
CA PHE A 69 19.80 2.25 -0.91
C PHE A 69 20.21 2.03 0.55
N ASP A 70 19.41 1.23 1.26
CA ASP A 70 19.69 0.84 2.64
C ASP A 70 20.84 -0.17 2.70
N LEU A 71 21.98 0.26 3.26
CA LEU A 71 23.18 -0.56 3.36
C LEU A 71 23.00 -1.75 4.32
N ASP A 72 22.15 -1.63 5.33
CA ASP A 72 21.85 -2.72 6.26
C ASP A 72 21.18 -3.87 5.51
N TYR A 73 20.22 -3.53 4.66
CA TYR A 73 19.60 -4.48 3.75
C TYR A 73 20.60 -5.02 2.72
N VAL A 74 21.35 -4.16 2.03
CA VAL A 74 22.28 -4.57 0.95
C VAL A 74 23.41 -5.46 1.44
N LEU A 75 23.98 -5.20 2.62
CA LEU A 75 25.15 -5.91 3.12
C LEU A 75 24.75 -7.05 4.05
N ALA A 76 23.90 -6.79 5.04
CA ALA A 76 23.55 -7.77 6.08
C ALA A 76 22.26 -8.56 5.79
N GLY A 77 21.37 -8.01 4.96
CA GLY A 77 20.12 -8.67 4.57
C GLY A 77 19.04 -8.41 5.59
N ILE A 78 19.31 -7.45 6.48
CA ILE A 78 18.42 -6.96 7.50
C ILE A 78 17.50 -5.99 6.78
N GLU A 79 16.31 -6.46 6.42
CA GLU A 79 15.23 -5.55 6.09
C GLU A 79 14.96 -4.75 7.37
N LYS A 80 15.14 -3.42 7.32
CA LYS A 80 14.54 -2.55 8.34
C LYS A 80 13.07 -2.87 8.31
N ASP A 81 12.60 -3.50 9.38
CA ASP A 81 11.35 -4.24 9.44
C ASP A 81 10.24 -3.57 8.63
N LYS A 82 9.53 -4.37 7.82
CA LYS A 82 8.14 -4.08 7.47
C LYS A 82 7.46 -3.64 8.77
N VAL A 83 7.18 -2.34 8.86
CA VAL A 83 6.47 -1.60 9.89
C VAL A 83 6.41 -2.31 11.25
N ASN A 84 7.08 -1.74 12.27
CA ASN A 84 7.00 -2.17 13.66
C ASN A 84 5.58 -2.66 14.01
N THR A 85 5.40 -3.98 14.14
CA THR A 85 4.09 -4.63 14.24
C THR A 85 3.31 -4.12 15.45
N GLN A 86 4.02 -3.62 16.47
CA GLN A 86 3.41 -2.97 17.63
C GLN A 86 2.76 -1.62 17.29
N MET A 87 3.34 -0.85 16.37
CA MET A 87 2.78 0.41 15.88
C MET A 87 1.58 0.19 14.96
N GLU A 88 1.60 -0.83 14.09
CA GLU A 88 0.41 -1.22 13.30
C GLU A 88 -0.71 -1.73 14.19
N ASN A 89 -0.39 -2.57 15.18
CA ASN A 89 -1.35 -3.04 16.16
C ASN A 89 -1.94 -1.89 16.99
N LEU A 90 -1.12 -0.90 17.37
CA LEU A 90 -1.59 0.28 18.07
C LEU A 90 -2.47 1.17 17.18
N ALA A 91 -2.08 1.37 15.91
CA ALA A 91 -2.88 2.12 14.95
C ALA A 91 -4.24 1.45 14.72
N GLY A 92 -4.27 0.13 14.53
CA GLY A 92 -5.51 -0.65 14.43
C GLY A 92 -6.39 -0.50 15.67
N TYR A 93 -5.81 -0.64 16.86
CA TYR A 93 -6.50 -0.45 18.13
C TYR A 93 -7.09 0.96 18.28
N LEU A 94 -6.33 2.01 17.96
CA LEU A 94 -6.78 3.39 18.06
C LEU A 94 -7.91 3.69 17.06
N ILE A 95 -7.80 3.19 15.83
CA ILE A 95 -8.83 3.32 14.79
C ILE A 95 -10.13 2.64 15.25
N ASP A 96 -10.04 1.43 15.78
CA ASP A 96 -11.22 0.70 16.25
C ASP A 96 -11.85 1.36 17.48
N LYS A 97 -11.02 1.89 18.40
CA LYS A 97 -11.50 2.66 19.56
C LYS A 97 -12.29 3.88 19.12
N VAL A 98 -11.73 4.71 18.24
CA VAL A 98 -12.41 5.89 17.69
C VAL A 98 -13.70 5.49 16.97
N ARG A 99 -13.66 4.44 16.14
CA ARG A 99 -14.85 3.96 15.41
C ARG A 99 -15.97 3.53 16.38
N ASN A 100 -15.62 2.86 17.46
CA ASN A 100 -16.57 2.38 18.45
C ASN A 100 -17.15 3.51 19.29
N GLU A 101 -16.33 4.52 19.62
CA GLU A 101 -16.76 5.71 20.35
C GLU A 101 -17.84 6.48 19.59
N PHE A 102 -17.68 6.65 18.27
CA PHE A 102 -18.63 7.38 17.42
C PHE A 102 -19.72 6.50 16.78
N LYS A 103 -19.84 5.23 17.17
CA LYS A 103 -20.72 4.27 16.50
C LYS A 103 -22.20 4.67 16.55
N SER A 104 -22.68 5.18 17.70
CA SER A 104 -24.10 5.59 17.87
C SER A 104 -24.42 6.77 16.97
N ASP A 105 -23.61 7.83 17.06
CA ASP A 105 -23.76 9.06 16.29
C ASP A 105 -23.83 8.77 14.79
N PHE A 106 -22.97 7.88 14.29
CA PHE A 106 -23.02 7.46 12.89
C PHE A 106 -24.32 6.76 12.49
N GLN A 107 -24.92 5.97 13.39
CA GLN A 107 -26.20 5.32 13.11
C GLN A 107 -27.36 6.31 13.14
N GLU A 108 -27.34 7.25 14.09
CA GLU A 108 -28.34 8.31 14.20
C GLU A 108 -28.34 9.19 12.94
N ILE A 109 -27.15 9.63 12.50
CA ILE A 109 -27.00 10.42 11.26
C ILE A 109 -27.52 9.64 10.05
N ARG A 110 -27.17 8.36 9.89
CA ARG A 110 -27.67 7.54 8.77
C ARG A 110 -29.19 7.40 8.80
N THR A 111 -29.76 7.22 9.98
CA THR A 111 -31.21 7.08 10.14
C THR A 111 -31.91 8.38 9.78
N ALA A 112 -31.41 9.51 10.28
CA ALA A 112 -31.93 10.84 9.95
C ALA A 112 -31.84 11.14 8.45
N GLN A 113 -30.72 10.83 7.80
CA GLN A 113 -30.55 10.96 6.35
C GLN A 113 -31.59 10.13 5.58
N LYS A 114 -31.80 8.87 5.97
CA LYS A 114 -32.79 7.99 5.34
C LYS A 114 -34.21 8.55 5.45
N GLN A 115 -34.59 9.03 6.63
CA GLN A 115 -35.91 9.62 6.86
C GLN A 115 -36.10 10.90 6.05
N LEU A 116 -35.06 11.72 5.92
CA LEU A 116 -35.12 12.97 5.16
C LEU A 116 -35.36 12.69 3.67
N VAL A 117 -34.65 11.72 3.10
CA VAL A 117 -34.87 11.27 1.70
C VAL A 117 -36.30 10.78 1.50
N GLU A 118 -36.80 9.93 2.41
CA GLU A 118 -38.17 9.42 2.32
C GLU A 118 -39.23 10.54 2.41
N ASN A 119 -39.00 11.54 3.25
CA ASN A 119 -39.89 12.69 3.37
C ASN A 119 -39.88 13.57 2.11
N LEU A 120 -38.71 13.75 1.48
CA LEU A 120 -38.62 14.48 0.20
C LEU A 120 -39.42 13.80 -0.91
N ASP A 121 -39.37 12.47 -1.01
CA ASP A 121 -40.13 11.71 -2.01
C ASP A 121 -41.65 11.82 -1.78
N LYS A 122 -42.09 11.77 -0.52
CA LYS A 122 -43.50 11.97 -0.14
C LYS A 122 -44.01 13.39 -0.47
N LEU A 123 -43.17 14.41 -0.42
CA LEU A 123 -43.56 15.77 -0.78
C LEU A 123 -43.71 15.94 -2.30
N LYS A 124 -42.77 15.40 -3.08
CA LYS A 124 -42.85 15.43 -4.56
C LYS A 124 -44.14 14.81 -5.09
N THR A 125 -44.48 13.62 -4.59
CA THR A 125 -45.71 12.91 -5.00
C THR A 125 -46.99 13.69 -4.68
N LYS A 126 -47.05 14.35 -3.51
CA LYS A 126 -48.20 15.20 -3.15
C LYS A 126 -48.36 16.41 -4.07
N GLU A 127 -47.24 17.04 -4.46
CA GLU A 127 -47.24 18.19 -5.36
C GLU A 127 -47.71 17.81 -6.78
N GLU A 128 -47.21 16.70 -7.32
CA GLU A 128 -47.63 16.17 -8.63
C GLU A 128 -49.13 15.87 -8.68
N ILE A 129 -49.68 15.27 -7.62
CA ILE A 129 -51.12 14.99 -7.49
C ILE A 129 -51.92 16.29 -7.44
N ALA A 130 -51.44 17.31 -6.71
CA ALA A 130 -52.10 18.62 -6.64
C ALA A 130 -52.14 19.31 -8.02
N LEU A 131 -51.03 19.26 -8.76
CA LEU A 131 -50.94 19.81 -10.11
C LEU A 131 -51.87 19.07 -11.08
N ALA A 132 -51.94 17.74 -11.01
CA ALA A 132 -52.86 16.94 -11.81
C ALA A 132 -54.32 17.30 -11.54
N LYS A 133 -54.71 17.44 -10.26
CA LYS A 133 -56.07 17.87 -9.86
C LYS A 133 -56.41 19.26 -10.40
N GLN A 134 -55.46 20.21 -10.34
CA GLN A 134 -55.66 21.56 -10.85
C GLN A 134 -55.86 21.57 -12.37
N LYS A 135 -55.04 20.80 -13.12
CA LYS A 135 -55.19 20.66 -14.59
C LYS A 135 -56.56 20.09 -14.95
N LEU A 136 -57.00 19.03 -14.27
CA LEU A 136 -58.33 18.43 -14.46
C LEU A 136 -59.47 19.45 -14.24
N SER A 137 -59.41 20.24 -13.17
CA SER A 137 -60.40 21.29 -12.88
C SER A 137 -60.46 22.36 -13.98
N LYS A 138 -59.32 22.79 -14.52
CA LYS A 138 -59.26 23.77 -15.61
C LYS A 138 -59.85 23.23 -16.92
N THR A 139 -59.62 21.96 -17.24
CA THR A 139 -60.18 21.34 -18.46
C THR A 139 -61.69 21.19 -18.37
N ILE A 140 -62.23 20.84 -17.20
CA ILE A 140 -63.68 20.69 -16.99
C ILE A 140 -64.40 22.05 -17.08
N ALA A 141 -63.78 23.13 -16.57
CA ALA A 141 -64.35 24.47 -16.63
C ALA A 141 -64.31 25.13 -18.03
N HIS A 142 -63.57 24.58 -18.99
CA HIS A 142 -63.48 25.11 -20.36
C HIS A 142 -64.38 24.36 -21.37
N ASN A 143 -64.91 23.19 -20.99
CA ASN A 143 -65.77 22.32 -21.81
C ASN A 143 -67.27 22.41 -21.45
N ASN A 144 -67.64 23.27 -20.50
CA ASN A 144 -69.01 23.66 -20.15
C ASN A 144 -69.20 25.15 -20.45
#